data_AF-A0AAU7ASL3-F1
#
_entry.id   AF-A0AAU7ASL3-F1
#
_cell.length_a   1.000
_cell.length_b   1.000
_cell.length_c   1.000
_cell.angle_alpha   90.00
_cell.angle_beta   90.00
_cell.angle_gamma   90.00
#
_symmetry.space_group_name_H-M   'P 1'
#
loop_
_entity.id
_entity.type
_entity.pdbx_description
1 polymer ?
#
loop_
_entity_poly.entity_id
_entity_poly.type
_entity_poly.pdbx_seq_one_letter_code
_entity_poly.pdbx_strand_id
1 'polypeptide(L)'
;MADNRFTKPGGGDEQPPPAAIAQAIADISEKTSVLIREEIELAKAEVVEKMKSLVVGIAAGVAASVFIIVGLYFSLHGLALLSWYEWFPDGQYFWGYFVVAGVLILLGVIAGYLAAKFVKKAQNPAPTMAIREAQLIKETLTASSPEKKD
;
A
#
# COMPACT_ATOMS: atom_id res chain seq x y z
N MET A 1 28.33 -61.76 -32.28
CA MET A 1 29.56 -61.12 -31.74
C MET A 1 29.48 -59.65 -32.12
N ALA A 2 28.85 -58.84 -31.28
CA ALA A 2 28.72 -57.40 -31.48
C ALA A 2 29.06 -56.72 -30.15
N ASP A 3 30.08 -55.87 -30.23
CA ASP A 3 30.79 -55.18 -29.17
C ASP A 3 29.89 -54.14 -28.47
N ASN A 4 29.67 -54.34 -27.17
CA ASN A 4 28.89 -53.46 -26.32
C ASN A 4 29.81 -52.45 -25.65
N ARG A 5 30.26 -51.43 -26.39
CA ARG A 5 31.01 -50.30 -25.83
C ARG A 5 30.08 -49.24 -25.24
N PHE A 6 29.44 -49.60 -24.12
CA PHE A 6 29.06 -48.61 -23.12
C PHE A 6 30.34 -48.09 -22.48
N THR A 7 30.94 -47.07 -23.07
CA THR A 7 31.98 -46.28 -22.40
C THR A 7 31.30 -45.45 -21.32
N LYS A 8 31.30 -46.00 -20.10
CA LYS A 8 31.07 -45.26 -18.87
C LYS A 8 31.96 -44.00 -18.93
N PRO A 9 31.42 -42.77 -18.85
CA PRO A 9 32.28 -41.60 -18.69
C PRO A 9 33.10 -41.86 -17.43
N GLY A 10 34.42 -41.89 -17.60
CA GLY A 10 35.36 -42.15 -16.52
C GLY A 10 35.06 -41.17 -15.40
N GLY A 11 34.74 -41.70 -14.23
CA GLY A 11 34.78 -40.94 -12.99
C GLY A 11 36.24 -40.62 -12.70
N GLY A 12 36.74 -39.56 -13.33
CA GLY A 12 37.82 -38.79 -12.75
C GLY A 12 37.20 -37.92 -11.68
N ASP A 13 37.79 -37.91 -10.50
CA ASP A 13 37.58 -36.90 -9.47
C ASP A 13 38.08 -35.55 -10.00
N GLU A 14 37.49 -35.03 -11.08
CA GLU A 14 37.65 -33.64 -11.50
C GLU A 14 36.88 -32.80 -10.48
N GLN A 15 37.51 -32.62 -9.32
CA GLN A 15 37.21 -31.45 -8.49
C GLN A 15 37.22 -30.26 -9.44
N PRO A 16 36.11 -29.50 -9.53
CA PRO A 16 36.06 -28.36 -10.42
C PRO A 16 37.31 -27.53 -10.16
N PRO A 17 38.07 -27.15 -11.20
CA PRO A 17 39.30 -26.40 -11.00
C PRO A 17 38.97 -25.21 -10.08
N PRO A 18 39.82 -24.86 -9.10
CA PRO A 18 39.51 -23.84 -8.09
C PRO A 18 38.92 -22.54 -8.65
N ALA A 19 39.28 -22.18 -9.89
CA ALA A 19 38.72 -21.08 -10.66
C ALA A 19 37.21 -21.22 -10.98
N ALA A 20 36.70 -22.41 -11.26
CA ALA A 20 35.28 -22.69 -11.52
C ALA A 20 34.43 -22.53 -10.25
N ILE A 21 34.95 -22.91 -9.08
CA ILE A 21 34.28 -22.67 -7.79
C ILE A 21 34.26 -21.18 -7.47
N ALA A 22 35.38 -20.48 -7.71
CA ALA A 22 35.45 -19.03 -7.55
C ALA A 22 34.46 -18.29 -8.47
N GLN A 23 34.29 -18.73 -9.71
CA GLN A 23 33.30 -18.20 -10.65
C GLN A 23 31.86 -18.48 -10.20
N ALA A 24 31.56 -19.70 -9.75
CA ALA A 24 30.22 -20.04 -9.26
C ALA A 24 29.82 -19.19 -8.04
N ILE A 25 30.76 -18.96 -7.11
CA ILE A 25 30.53 -18.10 -5.94
C ILE A 25 30.31 -16.64 -6.39
N ALA A 26 31.09 -16.15 -7.35
CA ALA A 26 30.91 -14.81 -7.92
C ALA A 26 29.53 -14.67 -8.59
N ASP A 27 29.13 -15.64 -9.40
CA ASP A 27 27.83 -15.65 -10.09
C ASP A 27 26.65 -15.70 -9.11
N ILE A 28 26.76 -16.49 -8.04
CA ILE A 28 25.74 -16.56 -6.98
C ILE A 28 25.66 -15.22 -6.23
N SER A 29 26.80 -14.62 -5.89
CA SER A 29 26.87 -13.32 -5.22
C SER A 29 26.23 -12.21 -6.06
N GLU A 30 26.51 -12.20 -7.36
CA GLU A 30 25.94 -11.23 -8.30
C GLU A 30 24.43 -11.42 -8.45
N LYS A 31 23.96 -12.65 -8.67
CA LYS A 31 22.51 -12.95 -8.74
C LYS A 31 21.78 -12.60 -7.45
N THR A 32 22.39 -12.87 -6.30
CA THR A 32 21.82 -12.51 -4.99
C THR A 32 21.71 -11.00 -4.83
N SER A 33 22.73 -10.26 -5.26
CA SER A 33 22.73 -8.79 -5.22
C SER A 33 21.65 -8.18 -6.11
N VAL A 34 21.42 -8.76 -7.29
CA VAL A 34 20.31 -8.38 -8.18
C VAL A 34 18.96 -8.63 -7.51
N LEU A 35 18.74 -9.83 -6.95
CA LEU A 35 17.48 -10.19 -6.30
C LEU A 35 17.13 -9.28 -5.11
N ILE A 36 18.11 -8.98 -4.24
CA ILE A 36 17.92 -8.07 -3.10
C ILE A 36 17.47 -6.70 -3.58
N ARG A 37 18.07 -6.21 -4.68
CA ARG A 37 17.71 -4.91 -5.24
C ARG A 37 16.30 -4.92 -5.83
N GLU A 38 15.91 -5.99 -6.53
CA GLU A 38 14.57 -6.16 -7.07
C GLU A 38 13.50 -6.15 -5.97
N GLU A 39 13.75 -6.85 -4.86
CA GLU A 39 12.88 -6.86 -3.67
C GLU A 39 12.75 -5.47 -3.02
N ILE A 40 13.85 -4.72 -2.96
CA ILE A 40 13.83 -3.32 -2.48
C ILE A 40 13.03 -2.43 -3.45
N GLU A 41 13.20 -2.60 -4.76
CA GLU A 41 12.48 -1.83 -5.77
C GLU A 41 10.97 -2.15 -5.75
N LEU A 42 10.60 -3.41 -5.55
CA LEU A 42 9.21 -3.85 -5.37
C LEU A 42 8.60 -3.29 -4.08
N ALA A 43 9.31 -3.42 -2.95
CA ALA A 43 8.89 -2.85 -1.68
C ALA A 43 8.71 -1.33 -1.78
N LYS A 44 9.63 -0.64 -2.47
CA LYS A 44 9.52 0.79 -2.74
C LYS A 44 8.30 1.11 -3.61
N ALA A 45 8.03 0.33 -4.64
CA ALA A 45 6.84 0.51 -5.48
C ALA A 45 5.55 0.36 -4.67
N GLU A 46 5.46 -0.66 -3.81
CA GLU A 46 4.29 -0.86 -2.95
C GLU A 46 4.10 0.28 -1.95
N VAL A 47 5.20 0.81 -1.38
CA VAL A 47 5.14 2.00 -0.51
C VAL A 47 4.67 3.24 -1.28
N VAL A 48 5.17 3.48 -2.49
CA VAL A 48 4.75 4.60 -3.34
C VAL A 48 3.27 4.50 -3.69
N GLU A 49 2.78 3.31 -4.03
CA GLU A 49 1.36 3.07 -4.29
C GLU A 49 0.48 3.38 -3.07
N LYS A 50 0.91 2.95 -1.87
CA LYS A 50 0.23 3.30 -0.62
C LYS A 50 0.27 4.80 -0.35
N MET A 51 1.39 5.48 -0.58
CA MET A 51 1.49 6.94 -0.42
C MET A 51 0.52 7.68 -1.34
N LYS A 52 0.30 7.19 -2.56
CA LYS A 52 -0.69 7.78 -3.47
C LYS A 52 -2.09 7.73 -2.88
N SER A 53 -2.48 6.61 -2.27
CA SER A 53 -3.78 6.49 -1.60
C SER A 53 -3.93 7.45 -0.41
N LEU A 54 -2.86 7.67 0.35
CA LEU A 54 -2.84 8.61 1.47
C LEU A 54 -2.99 10.05 0.99
N VAL A 55 -2.27 10.45 -0.05
CA VAL A 55 -2.38 11.78 -0.65
C VAL A 55 -3.80 12.05 -1.14
N VAL A 56 -4.40 11.08 -1.84
CA VAL A 56 -5.81 11.17 -2.28
C VAL A 56 -6.76 11.28 -1.08
N GLY A 57 -6.52 10.49 -0.03
CA GLY A 57 -7.30 10.54 1.22
C GLY A 57 -7.24 11.90 1.91
N ILE A 58 -6.04 12.50 2.01
CA ILE A 58 -5.84 13.83 2.58
C ILE A 58 -6.55 14.88 1.73
N ALA A 59 -6.35 14.87 0.41
CA ALA A 59 -6.99 15.83 -0.48
C ALA A 59 -8.52 15.76 -0.39
N ALA A 60 -9.09 14.56 -0.38
CA ALA A 60 -10.52 14.36 -0.23
C ALA A 60 -11.03 14.76 1.16
N GLY A 61 -10.24 14.52 2.21
CA GLY A 61 -10.55 14.95 3.58
C GLY A 61 -10.57 16.47 3.73
N VAL A 62 -9.62 17.17 3.12
CA VAL A 62 -9.61 18.64 3.07
C VAL A 62 -10.80 19.17 2.28
N ALA A 63 -11.14 18.58 1.14
CA ALA A 63 -12.31 18.99 0.39
C ALA A 63 -13.60 18.81 1.21
N ALA A 64 -13.76 17.66 1.87
CA ALA A 64 -14.90 17.40 2.74
C ALA A 64 -15.01 18.38 3.92
N SER A 65 -13.88 18.73 4.55
CA SER A 65 -13.87 19.66 5.67
C SER A 65 -14.30 21.08 5.26
N VAL A 66 -13.94 21.54 4.06
CA VAL A 66 -14.41 22.83 3.52
C VAL A 66 -15.94 22.87 3.48
N PHE A 67 -16.60 21.84 2.96
CA PHE A 67 -18.07 21.78 2.93
C PHE A 67 -18.68 21.82 4.33
N ILE A 68 -18.11 21.09 5.29
CA ILE A 68 -18.59 21.08 6.67
C ILE A 68 -18.41 22.45 7.34
N ILE A 69 -17.25 23.09 7.18
CA ILE A 69 -16.93 24.39 7.77
C ILE A 69 -17.85 25.47 7.18
N VAL A 70 -18.03 25.50 5.86
CA VAL A 70 -18.95 26.46 5.22
C VAL A 70 -20.39 26.17 5.63
N GLY A 71 -20.81 24.91 5.70
CA GLY A 71 -22.12 24.53 6.21
C GLY A 71 -22.35 25.00 7.65
N LEU A 72 -21.37 24.83 8.53
CA LEU A 72 -21.42 25.33 9.91
C LEU A 72 -21.53 26.86 9.95
N TYR A 73 -20.77 27.57 9.11
CA TYR A 73 -20.87 29.02 8.98
C TYR A 73 -22.29 29.46 8.62
N PHE A 74 -22.92 28.83 7.63
CA PHE A 74 -24.32 29.11 7.27
C PHE A 74 -25.30 28.76 8.40
N SER A 75 -25.10 27.65 9.11
CA SER A 75 -25.91 27.30 10.29
C SER A 75 -25.83 28.36 11.38
N LEU A 76 -24.63 28.86 11.68
CA LEU A 76 -24.44 29.92 12.68
C LEU A 76 -25.12 31.22 12.25
N HIS A 77 -25.08 31.58 10.96
CA HIS A 77 -25.81 32.73 10.43
C HIS A 77 -27.32 32.55 10.54
N GLY A 78 -27.83 31.36 10.19
CA GLY A 78 -29.24 31.02 10.36
C GLY A 78 -29.69 31.15 11.81
N LEU A 79 -28.89 30.67 12.76
CA LEU A 79 -29.16 30.78 14.20
C LEU A 79 -29.13 32.22 14.70
N ALA A 80 -28.18 33.04 14.21
CA ALA A 80 -28.11 34.46 14.56
C ALA A 80 -29.33 35.25 14.06
N LEU A 81 -29.82 34.96 12.85
CA LEU A 81 -31.05 35.58 12.33
C LEU A 81 -32.31 35.05 13.03
N LEU A 82 -32.34 33.76 13.36
CA LEU A 82 -33.45 33.16 14.11
C LEU A 82 -33.56 33.77 15.51
N SER A 83 -32.45 34.03 16.19
CA SER A 83 -32.48 34.69 17.51
C SER A 83 -32.88 36.17 17.41
N TRP A 84 -32.53 36.85 16.31
CA TRP A 84 -32.94 38.22 16.04
C TRP A 84 -34.45 38.34 15.77
N TYR A 85 -35.05 37.34 15.11
CA TYR A 85 -36.47 37.31 14.77
C TYR A 85 -37.40 37.49 15.99
N GLU A 86 -36.99 37.03 17.17
CA GLU A 86 -37.76 37.22 18.42
C GLU A 86 -38.00 38.71 18.74
N TRP A 87 -37.06 39.58 18.37
CA TRP A 87 -37.12 41.01 18.64
C TRP A 87 -37.78 41.79 17.50
N PHE A 88 -37.70 41.27 16.26
CA PHE A 88 -38.18 41.90 15.04
C PHE A 88 -38.76 40.83 14.09
N PRO A 89 -40.06 40.49 14.20
CA PRO A 89 -40.66 39.36 13.50
C PRO A 89 -40.95 39.61 12.00
N ASP A 90 -40.08 40.38 11.32
CA ASP A 90 -40.22 40.73 9.92
C ASP A 90 -39.31 39.85 9.04
N GLY A 91 -39.91 39.07 8.13
CA GLY A 91 -39.19 38.31 7.09
C GLY A 91 -38.55 36.98 7.55
N GLN A 92 -39.15 35.86 7.19
CA GLN A 92 -38.68 34.50 7.56
C GLN A 92 -37.67 33.87 6.58
N TYR A 93 -36.87 34.68 5.89
CA TYR A 93 -35.91 34.20 4.88
C TYR A 93 -34.73 33.43 5.49
N PHE A 94 -34.53 33.50 6.81
CA PHE A 94 -33.44 32.83 7.52
C PHE A 94 -33.43 31.30 7.34
N TRP A 95 -34.58 30.69 7.04
CA TRP A 95 -34.66 29.25 6.72
C TRP A 95 -33.80 28.85 5.53
N GLY A 96 -33.55 29.77 4.59
CA GLY A 96 -32.66 29.53 3.46
C GLY A 96 -31.22 29.20 3.89
N TYR A 97 -30.73 29.78 4.99
CA TYR A 97 -29.40 29.48 5.53
C TYR A 97 -29.30 28.03 6.01
N PHE A 98 -30.33 27.52 6.68
CA PHE A 98 -30.36 26.14 7.15
C PHE A 98 -30.49 25.14 6.00
N VAL A 99 -31.22 25.48 4.94
CA VAL A 99 -31.28 24.64 3.72
C VAL A 99 -29.90 24.54 3.08
N VAL A 100 -29.22 25.67 2.85
CA VAL A 100 -27.86 25.67 2.27
C VAL A 100 -26.88 24.95 3.17
N ALA A 101 -26.92 25.19 4.49
CA ALA A 101 -26.10 24.50 5.47
C ALA A 101 -26.31 22.98 5.43
N GLY A 102 -27.57 22.53 5.40
CA GLY A 102 -27.92 21.11 5.31
C GLY A 102 -27.37 20.46 4.04
N VAL A 103 -27.49 21.11 2.89
CA VAL A 103 -26.93 20.62 1.62
C VAL A 103 -25.40 20.53 1.69
N LEU A 104 -24.73 21.57 2.19
CA LEU A 104 -23.26 21.58 2.30
C LEU A 104 -22.77 20.51 3.28
N ILE A 105 -23.42 20.37 4.43
CA ILE A 105 -23.07 19.34 5.42
C ILE A 105 -23.27 17.95 4.81
N LEU A 106 -24.39 17.72 4.13
CA LEU A 106 -24.67 16.44 3.45
C LEU A 106 -23.58 16.12 2.42
N LEU A 107 -23.19 17.08 1.58
CA LEU A 107 -22.10 16.91 0.61
C LEU A 107 -20.77 16.61 1.30
N GLY A 108 -20.45 17.32 2.38
CA GLY A 108 -19.24 17.08 3.18
C GLY A 108 -19.21 15.68 3.79
N VAL A 109 -20.33 15.20 4.34
CA VAL A 109 -20.47 13.85 4.89
C VAL A 109 -20.33 12.80 3.80
N ILE A 110 -20.98 12.97 2.65
CA ILE A 110 -20.87 12.04 1.52
C ILE A 110 -19.42 11.98 1.01
N ALA A 111 -18.77 13.13 0.81
CA ALA A 111 -17.38 13.21 0.38
C ALA A 111 -16.43 12.54 1.39
N GLY A 112 -16.60 12.83 2.67
CA GLY A 112 -15.81 12.22 3.75
C GLY A 112 -16.01 10.70 3.84
N TYR A 113 -17.25 10.22 3.67
CA TYR A 113 -17.56 8.79 3.65
C TYR A 113 -16.91 8.07 2.47
N LEU A 114 -17.02 8.64 1.26
CA LEU A 114 -16.38 8.08 0.06
C LEU A 114 -14.86 8.05 0.24
N ALA A 115 -14.25 9.14 0.72
CA ALA A 115 -12.83 9.21 1.02
C ALA A 115 -12.40 8.11 2.00
N ALA A 116 -13.13 7.94 3.10
CA ALA A 116 -12.86 6.91 4.10
C ALA A 116 -12.96 5.50 3.51
N LYS A 117 -13.92 5.24 2.63
CA LYS A 117 -14.07 3.94 1.94
C LYS A 117 -12.88 3.65 1.02
N PHE A 118 -12.41 4.64 0.27
CA PHE A 118 -11.24 4.49 -0.60
C PHE A 118 -9.96 4.25 0.20
N VAL A 119 -9.72 5.03 1.26
CA VAL A 119 -8.54 4.87 2.13
C VAL A 119 -8.57 3.49 2.81
N LYS A 120 -9.70 3.07 3.37
CA LYS A 120 -9.82 1.74 4.00
C LYS A 120 -9.51 0.61 3.03
N LYS A 121 -9.92 0.72 1.76
CA LYS A 121 -9.59 -0.28 0.74
C LYS A 121 -8.08 -0.36 0.46
N ALA A 122 -7.34 0.73 0.69
CA ALA A 122 -5.90 0.81 0.48
C ALA A 122 -5.06 0.42 1.72
N GLN A 123 -5.68 0.08 2.86
CA GLN A 123 -4.96 -0.16 4.10
C GLN A 123 -4.38 -1.59 4.16
N ASN A 124 -3.07 -1.70 3.90
CA ASN A 124 -2.16 -2.55 4.67
C ASN A 124 -0.85 -1.77 4.89
N PRO A 125 -0.48 -1.38 6.11
CA PRO A 125 0.66 -0.48 6.34
C PRO A 125 2.03 -1.10 6.00
N ALA A 126 2.11 -2.42 5.87
CA ALA A 126 3.33 -3.12 5.52
C ALA A 126 3.37 -3.49 4.01
N PRO A 127 4.56 -3.47 3.36
CA PRO A 127 4.73 -3.96 1.99
C PRO A 127 4.49 -5.47 1.97
N THR A 128 3.25 -5.86 1.67
CA THR A 128 2.72 -7.20 1.93
C THR A 128 3.29 -8.22 0.96
N MET A 129 3.50 -7.82 -0.30
CA MET A 129 4.05 -8.70 -1.34
C MET A 129 5.53 -8.98 -1.07
N ALA A 130 6.33 -7.93 -0.85
CA ALA A 130 7.75 -8.09 -0.52
C ALA A 130 7.97 -8.87 0.79
N ILE A 131 7.13 -8.64 1.82
CA ILE A 131 7.21 -9.43 3.07
C ILE A 131 6.87 -10.90 2.81
N ARG A 132 5.86 -11.19 1.98
CA ARG A 132 5.49 -12.56 1.62
C ARG A 132 6.63 -13.26 0.86
N GLU A 133 7.25 -12.60 -0.11
CA GLU A 133 8.35 -13.17 -0.88
C GLU A 133 9.58 -13.43 0.01
N ALA A 134 9.93 -12.47 0.88
CA ALA A 134 10.98 -12.67 1.88
C ALA A 134 10.69 -13.85 2.83
N GLN A 135 9.43 -14.07 3.22
CA GLN A 135 9.02 -15.23 4.03
C GLN A 135 9.17 -16.54 3.27
N LEU A 136 8.76 -16.59 2.00
CA LEU A 136 8.91 -17.77 1.14
C LEU A 136 10.39 -18.14 0.93
N ILE A 137 11.28 -17.14 0.72
CA ILE A 137 12.73 -17.38 0.61
C ILE A 137 13.26 -18.01 1.91
N LYS A 138 12.87 -17.46 3.07
CA LYS A 138 13.28 -17.99 4.37
C LYS A 138 12.82 -19.44 4.57
N GLU A 139 11.58 -19.76 4.22
CA GLU A 139 11.03 -21.12 4.32
C GLU A 139 11.79 -22.09 3.41
N THR A 140 12.08 -21.70 2.17
CA THR A 140 12.80 -22.53 1.19
C THR A 140 14.24 -22.82 1.65
N LEU A 141 14.92 -21.83 2.26
CA LEU A 141 16.25 -21.99 2.84
C LEU A 141 16.24 -22.91 4.07
N THR A 142 15.20 -22.82 4.90
CA THR A 142 15.08 -23.65 6.10
C THR A 142 14.72 -25.10 5.75
N ALA A 143 13.83 -25.31 4.77
CA ALA A 143 13.40 -26.62 4.31
C ALA A 143 14.49 -27.40 3.56
N SER A 144 15.48 -26.71 2.98
CA SER A 144 16.60 -27.33 2.26
C SER A 144 17.82 -27.60 3.15
N SER A 145 17.78 -27.23 4.43
CA SER A 145 18.85 -27.56 5.38
C SER A 145 18.80 -29.06 5.67
N PRO A 146 19.90 -29.83 5.48
CA PRO A 146 19.87 -31.28 5.65
C PRO A 146 19.51 -31.60 7.09
N GLU A 147 18.38 -32.27 7.26
CA GLU A 147 17.99 -32.93 8.50
C GLU A 147 19.17 -33.81 8.93
N LYS A 148 19.82 -33.40 10.01
CA LYS A 148 20.90 -34.13 10.68
C LYS A 148 20.31 -35.48 11.10
N LYS A 149 20.45 -36.50 10.25
CA LYS A 149 20.20 -37.90 10.60
C LYS A 149 21.25 -38.28 11.63
N ASP A 150 20.78 -38.43 12.86
CA ASP A 150 21.48 -39.07 13.97
C ASP A 150 21.72 -40.57 13.68
#